data_AF-A0A1F7PPZ9-F1
#
_entry.id   AF-A0A1F7PPZ9-F1
#
_cell.length_a   1.000
_cell.length_b   1.000
_cell.length_c   1.000
_cell.angle_alpha   90.00
_cell.angle_beta   90.00
_cell.angle_gamma   90.00
#
_symmetry.space_group_name_H-M   'P 1'
#
loop_
_entity.id
_entity.type
_entity.pdbx_description
1 polymer ?
#
loop_
_entity_poly.entity_id
_entity_poly.type
_entity_poly.pdbx_seq_one_letter_code
_entity_poly.pdbx_strand_id
1 'polypeptide(L)'
;MTSGESAPPLEATTGLIDELKSHVAKKIGALARPDDVIFSAELPKTRSGKIMRRLLRDIAEGRALGDTTTLADPNVVATLKARYESEE
;
A
#
# COMPACT_ATOMS: atom_id res chain seq x y z
N MET A 1 -27.10 10.29 12.30
CA MET A 1 -26.08 9.53 13.04
C MET A 1 -26.09 8.11 12.49
N THR A 2 -25.53 7.91 11.30
CA THR A 2 -25.31 6.56 10.76
C THR A 2 -23.87 6.22 11.05
N SER A 3 -23.71 5.30 11.99
CA SER A 3 -22.46 4.73 12.45
C SER A 3 -21.55 4.42 11.27
N GLY A 4 -20.30 4.90 11.36
CA GLY A 4 -19.27 4.54 10.41
C GLY A 4 -19.08 3.03 10.43
N GLU A 5 -19.35 2.41 9.29
CA GLU A 5 -18.93 1.06 8.98
C GLU A 5 -17.40 1.04 9.04
N SER A 6 -16.84 0.69 10.19
CA SER A 6 -15.42 0.37 10.32
C SER A 6 -15.17 -0.84 9.44
N ALA A 7 -14.50 -0.65 8.31
CA ALA A 7 -13.98 -1.76 7.53
C ALA A 7 -13.25 -2.74 8.48
N PRO A 8 -13.46 -4.05 8.33
CA PRO A 8 -12.80 -5.03 9.19
C PRO A 8 -11.27 -4.82 9.13
N PRO A 9 -10.53 -5.18 10.20
CA PRO A 9 -9.07 -5.17 10.14
C PRO A 9 -8.65 -5.99 8.92
N LEU A 10 -7.79 -5.42 8.09
CA LEU A 10 -7.16 -6.17 7.02
C LEU A 10 -6.23 -7.19 7.67
N GLU A 11 -6.78 -8.34 8.07
CA GLU A 11 -5.98 -9.43 8.64
C GLU A 11 -5.14 -10.02 7.50
N ALA A 12 -3.90 -9.57 7.45
CA ALA A 12 -2.88 -10.09 6.56
C ALA A 12 -2.45 -11.48 7.05
N THR A 13 -3.33 -12.48 6.87
CA THR A 13 -2.96 -13.86 7.17
C THR A 13 -1.84 -14.26 6.21
N THR A 14 -0.79 -14.90 6.72
CA THR A 14 0.35 -15.37 5.92
C THR A 14 -0.10 -16.16 4.68
N GLY A 15 -1.16 -16.96 4.81
CA GLY A 15 -1.75 -17.70 3.70
C GLY A 15 -2.29 -16.83 2.55
N LEU A 16 -2.89 -15.66 2.85
CA LEU A 16 -3.39 -14.75 1.83
C LEU A 16 -2.25 -14.05 1.08
N ILE A 17 -1.16 -13.71 1.77
CA ILE A 17 0.05 -13.15 1.14
C ILE A 17 0.62 -14.15 0.11
N ASP A 18 0.76 -15.41 0.51
CA ASP A 18 1.28 -16.47 -0.36
C ASP A 18 0.37 -16.74 -1.55
N GLU A 19 -0.95 -16.70 -1.36
CA GLU A 19 -1.92 -16.81 -2.44
C GLU A 19 -1.75 -15.68 -3.47
N LEU A 20 -1.64 -14.42 -3.02
CA LEU A 20 -1.45 -13.27 -3.91
C LEU A 20 -0.12 -13.34 -4.67
N LYS A 21 0.98 -13.67 -3.98
CA LYS A 21 2.29 -13.86 -4.62
C LYS A 21 2.23 -14.97 -5.68
N SER A 22 1.60 -16.09 -5.36
CA SER A 22 1.41 -17.22 -6.27
C SER A 22 0.52 -16.87 -7.47
N HIS A 23 -0.51 -16.05 -7.24
CA HIS A 23 -1.40 -15.58 -8.31
C HIS A 23 -0.63 -14.77 -9.36
N VAL A 24 0.19 -13.81 -8.92
CA VAL A 24 1.01 -13.00 -9.84
C VAL A 24 2.01 -13.86 -10.60
N ALA A 25 2.70 -14.76 -9.91
CA ALA A 25 3.65 -15.69 -10.52
C ALA A 25 3.00 -16.58 -11.60
N LYS A 26 1.77 -17.04 -11.36
CA LYS A 26 0.99 -17.83 -12.33
C LYS A 26 0.53 -17.01 -13.53
N LYS A 27 0.17 -15.74 -13.33
CA LYS A 27 -0.41 -14.87 -14.38
C LYS A 27 0.63 -14.21 -15.28
N ILE A 28 1.78 -13.84 -14.74
CA ILE A 28 2.81 -13.06 -15.44
C ILE A 28 4.10 -13.87 -15.60
N GLY A 29 4.46 -14.66 -14.59
CA GLY A 29 5.66 -15.49 -14.56
C GLY A 29 6.43 -15.34 -13.25
N ALA A 30 7.34 -16.28 -12.98
CA ALA A 30 8.09 -16.33 -11.72
C ALA A 30 8.90 -15.05 -11.44
N LEU A 31 9.44 -14.40 -12.48
CA LEU A 31 10.20 -13.15 -12.37
C LEU A 31 9.33 -11.96 -11.88
N ALA A 32 8.02 -12.04 -12.05
CA ALA A 32 7.10 -10.98 -11.65
C ALA A 32 6.48 -11.22 -10.26
N ARG A 33 6.87 -12.30 -9.57
CA ARG A 33 6.41 -12.57 -8.21
C ARG A 33 6.85 -11.42 -7.30
N PRO A 34 5.92 -10.75 -6.57
CA PRO A 34 6.30 -9.72 -5.60
C PRO A 34 7.13 -10.34 -4.47
N ASP A 35 8.22 -9.69 -4.11
CA ASP A 35 9.03 -10.06 -2.95
C ASP A 35 8.23 -9.88 -1.67
N ASP A 36 7.56 -8.73 -1.53
CA ASP A 36 6.71 -8.38 -0.39
C ASP A 36 5.33 -7.88 -0.80
N VAL A 37 4.35 -8.09 0.08
CA VAL A 37 2.97 -7.63 -0.09
C VAL A 37 2.53 -6.98 1.23
N ILE A 38 2.28 -5.68 1.18
CA ILE A 38 1.92 -4.89 2.35
C ILE A 38 0.45 -4.51 2.24
N PHE A 39 -0.33 -4.88 3.26
CA PHE A 39 -1.73 -4.49 3.33
C PHE A 39 -1.87 -3.08 3.89
N SER A 40 -2.60 -2.24 3.16
CA SER A 40 -2.97 -0.91 3.59
C SER A 40 -4.47 -0.68 3.44
N ALA A 41 -5.03 0.05 4.40
CA ALA A 41 -6.42 0.50 4.34
C ALA A 41 -6.60 1.56 3.24
N GLU A 42 -5.57 2.36 2.98
CA GLU A 42 -5.62 3.44 2.00
C GLU A 42 -4.33 3.58 1.19
N LEU A 43 -4.47 4.14 -0.01
CA LEU A 43 -3.37 4.45 -0.92
C LEU A 43 -3.29 5.96 -1.14
N PRO A 44 -2.09 6.51 -1.38
CA PRO A 44 -1.91 7.93 -1.63
C PRO A 44 -2.57 8.26 -2.97
N LYS A 45 -3.70 8.96 -2.92
CA LYS A 45 -4.50 9.35 -4.08
C LYS A 45 -4.58 10.86 -4.18
N THR A 46 -4.55 11.38 -5.40
CA THR A 46 -4.87 12.79 -5.67
C THR A 46 -6.34 13.09 -5.35
N ARG A 47 -6.71 14.37 -5.27
CA ARG A 47 -8.14 14.78 -5.17
C ARG A 47 -9.02 14.28 -6.33
N SER A 48 -8.42 13.93 -7.46
CA SER A 48 -9.09 13.29 -8.60
C SER A 48 -9.08 11.76 -8.56
N GLY A 49 -8.56 11.14 -7.49
CA GLY A 49 -8.54 9.70 -7.28
C GLY A 49 -7.36 8.95 -7.91
N LYS A 50 -6.43 9.63 -8.58
CA LYS A 50 -5.26 8.97 -9.20
C LYS A 50 -4.28 8.52 -8.11
N ILE A 51 -3.86 7.26 -8.16
CA ILE A 51 -2.84 6.72 -7.24
C ILE A 51 -1.49 7.35 -7.56
N MET A 52 -0.87 7.99 -6.57
CA MET A 52 0.45 8.59 -6.66
C MET A 52 1.54 7.53 -6.41
N ARG A 53 1.72 6.62 -7.38
CA ARG A 53 2.68 5.51 -7.30
C ARG A 53 4.12 5.95 -7.01
N ARG A 54 4.51 7.17 -7.42
CA ARG A 54 5.82 7.74 -7.10
C ARG A 54 6.08 7.77 -5.59
N LEU A 55 5.10 8.16 -4.79
CA LEU A 55 5.28 8.26 -3.33
C LEU A 55 5.41 6.88 -2.69
N LEU A 56 4.70 5.87 -3.21
CA LEU A 56 4.87 4.48 -2.78
C LEU A 56 6.30 3.98 -3.06
N ARG A 57 6.84 4.34 -4.22
CA ARG A 57 8.23 4.03 -4.57
C ARG A 57 9.23 4.77 -3.68
N ASP A 58 8.98 6.06 -3.38
CA ASP A 58 9.85 6.83 -2.48
C ASP A 58 9.88 6.19 -1.07
N ILE A 59 8.74 5.68 -0.56
CA ILE A 59 8.67 4.94 0.71
C ILE A 59 9.48 3.64 0.65
N ALA A 60 9.22 2.80 -0.35
CA ALA A 60 9.88 1.49 -0.49
C ALA A 60 11.40 1.60 -0.73
N GLU A 61 11.88 2.73 -1.26
CA GLU A 61 13.31 2.99 -1.46
C GLU A 61 13.93 3.81 -0.30
N GLY A 62 13.18 4.10 0.77
CA GLY A 62 13.65 4.90 1.91
C GLY A 62 14.04 6.35 1.56
N ARG A 63 13.54 6.88 0.43
CA ARG A 63 13.88 8.22 -0.06
C ARG A 63 13.02 9.31 0.61
N ALA A 64 13.52 10.54 0.57
CA ALA A 64 12.72 11.69 0.97
C ALA A 64 11.45 11.79 0.10
N LEU A 65 10.31 12.04 0.74
CA LEU A 65 9.04 12.19 0.05
C LEU A 65 9.07 13.45 -0.84
N GLY A 66 8.77 13.29 -2.12
CA GLY A 66 8.53 14.45 -3.00
C GLY A 66 7.19 15.14 -2.72
N ASP A 67 6.73 15.99 -3.64
CA ASP A 67 5.51 16.79 -3.48
C ASP A 67 4.25 15.95 -3.15
N THR A 68 3.55 16.35 -2.08
CA THR A 68 2.32 15.74 -1.55
C THR A 68 1.11 16.68 -1.59
N THR A 69 1.26 17.91 -2.09
CA THR A 69 0.22 18.96 -2.04
C THR A 69 -1.07 18.60 -2.79
N THR A 70 -0.98 17.69 -3.76
CA THR A 70 -2.10 17.25 -4.60
C THR A 70 -2.88 16.07 -4.02
N LEU A 71 -2.40 15.47 -2.92
CA LEU A 71 -3.08 14.38 -2.24
C LEU A 71 -4.44 14.82 -1.69
N ALA A 72 -5.39 13.90 -1.71
CA ALA A 72 -6.65 14.04 -1.01
C ALA A 72 -6.42 14.03 0.51
N ASP A 73 -5.57 13.11 0.98
CA ASP A 73 -5.10 13.05 2.37
C ASP A 73 -3.57 12.85 2.40
N PRO A 74 -2.80 13.87 2.84
CA PRO A 74 -1.35 13.75 3.02
C PRO A 74 -0.93 12.75 4.10
N ASN A 75 -1.77 12.49 5.11
CA ASN A 75 -1.41 11.64 6.26
C ASN A 75 -1.22 10.18 5.86
N VAL A 76 -1.89 9.73 4.79
CA VAL A 76 -1.78 8.37 4.25
C VAL A 76 -0.32 7.99 3.98
N VAL A 77 0.51 8.94 3.53
CA VAL A 77 1.92 8.68 3.22
C VAL A 77 2.73 8.43 4.49
N ALA A 78 2.47 9.18 5.56
CA ALA A 78 3.13 8.98 6.85
C ALA A 78 2.74 7.62 7.47
N THR A 79 1.45 7.27 7.42
CA THR A 79 0.95 5.97 7.90
C THR A 79 1.57 4.81 7.12
N LEU A 80 1.64 4.91 5.79
CA LEU A 80 2.25 3.88 4.96
C LEU A 80 3.75 3.73 5.25
N LYS A 81 4.46 4.84 5.44
CA LYS A 81 5.87 4.82 5.80
C LYS A 81 6.09 4.12 7.14
N ALA A 82 5.32 4.47 8.16
CA ALA A 82 5.42 3.84 9.49
C ALA A 82 5.14 2.34 9.45
N ARG A 83 4.18 1.89 8.62
CA ARG A 83 3.90 0.45 8.42
C ARG A 83 5.03 -0.27 7.70
N TYR A 84 5.63 0.37 6.69
CA TYR A 84 6.77 -0.21 5.98
C TYR A 84 7.95 -0.42 6.94
N GLU A 85 8.26 0.60 7.75
CA GLU A 85 9.36 0.56 8.72
C GLU A 85 9.13 -0.41 9.90
N SER A 86 7.89 -0.82 10.20
CA SER A 86 7.61 -1.77 11.29
C SER A 86 7.69 -3.24 10.88
N GLU A 87 7.59 -3.53 9.58
CA GLU A 87 7.62 -4.89 9.03
C GLU A 87 9.03 -5.28 8.52
N GLU A 88 9.97 -4.33 8.47
CA GLU A 88 11.42 -4.57 8.31
C GLU A 88 12.15 -4.67 9.66
#